data_AF-A0A7X6P3T9-F1
#
_entry.id   AF-A0A7X6P3T9-F1
#
_cell.length_a   1.000
_cell.length_b   1.000
_cell.length_c   1.000
_cell.angle_alpha   90.00
_cell.angle_beta   90.00
_cell.angle_gamma   90.00
#
_symmetry.space_group_name_H-M   'P 1'
#
loop_
_entity.id
_entity.type
_entity.pdbx_description
1 polymer ?
#
loop_
_entity_poly.entity_id
_entity_poly.type
_entity_poly.pdbx_seq_one_letter_code
_entity_poly.pdbx_strand_id
1 'polypeptide(L)'
;LQTQTWSRYHLDDPGDLYSQQDGWNVAQRPPNDTGRDTSSTTTASAGPIAPNYLQMRLPGERTDEFVLLRPFVPHSGSSSSSPKKQLNAFMVARNDPAEYGQLVVYSMTEHGPDGSTQRNSEVPGPLSAHENMVSTTRLSQRLAQLNSSSGSSVVTFGNMVIVPIGEGIMYVRPIYVASEAQGSSQQLRIVVVSVGSRVGIGDTYAEALASLFPSAQITTAEEGPGDTPIEDPGDGEVVDELDRTAEDYLIDALRRYDEADDLLRNGGVTALSDYQQAVSEAEELVRRAAEALGAVPPDAPANDAGANDGESD
;
A
#
# COMPACT_ATOMS: atom_id res chain seq x y z
N LEU A 1 29.08 8.96 -5.31
CA LEU A 1 30.45 8.81 -4.80
C LEU A 1 30.48 8.77 -3.27
N GLN A 2 30.10 9.84 -2.56
CA GLN A 2 30.15 9.89 -1.07
C GLN A 2 29.46 8.70 -0.37
N THR A 3 28.22 8.36 -0.73
CA THR A 3 27.51 7.22 -0.13
C THR A 3 28.16 5.86 -0.41
N GLN A 4 28.84 5.70 -1.55
CA GLN A 4 29.56 4.46 -1.88
C GLN A 4 30.88 4.35 -1.10
N THR A 5 31.51 5.48 -0.81
CA THR A 5 32.67 5.53 0.09
C THR A 5 32.24 5.21 1.52
N TRP A 6 31.20 5.89 2.02
CA TRP A 6 30.67 5.65 3.37
C TRP A 6 30.30 4.19 3.61
N SER A 7 29.65 3.54 2.64
CA SER A 7 29.22 2.15 2.80
C SER A 7 30.37 1.17 3.03
N ARG A 8 31.60 1.52 2.66
CA ARG A 8 32.82 0.72 2.87
C ARG A 8 33.63 1.11 4.09
N TYR A 9 33.61 2.38 4.50
CA TYR A 9 34.56 2.93 5.49
C TYR A 9 33.92 3.40 6.80
N HIS A 10 32.64 3.11 7.02
CA HIS A 10 31.96 3.40 8.29
C HIS A 10 32.32 2.42 9.42
N LEU A 11 33.11 1.38 9.13
CA LEU A 11 33.53 0.36 10.09
C LEU A 11 34.78 0.84 10.84
N ASP A 12 34.71 0.88 12.16
CA ASP A 12 35.81 1.30 13.03
C ASP A 12 36.80 0.16 13.33
N ASP A 13 36.36 -1.10 13.22
CA ASP A 13 37.21 -2.29 13.44
C ASP A 13 37.97 -2.70 12.15
N PRO A 14 39.31 -2.84 12.19
CA PRO A 14 40.11 -3.22 11.02
C PRO A 14 39.83 -4.64 10.49
N GLY A 15 39.43 -5.57 11.34
CA GLY A 15 39.06 -6.93 10.98
C GLY A 15 37.74 -6.97 10.22
N ASP A 16 36.76 -6.19 10.67
CA ASP A 16 35.47 -6.03 9.98
C ASP A 16 35.64 -5.29 8.65
N LEU A 17 36.53 -4.29 8.60
CA LEU A 17 36.89 -3.59 7.36
C LEU A 17 37.52 -4.54 6.33
N TYR A 18 38.44 -5.41 6.75
CA TYR A 18 39.13 -6.34 5.85
C TYR A 18 38.21 -7.47 5.36
N SER A 19 37.37 -7.98 6.26
CA SER A 19 36.43 -9.06 5.95
C SER A 19 35.18 -8.58 5.20
N GLN A 20 34.87 -7.28 5.28
CA GLN A 20 33.62 -6.66 4.79
C GLN A 20 32.36 -7.37 5.30
N GLN A 21 32.43 -8.11 6.40
CA GLN A 21 31.28 -8.85 6.94
C GLN A 21 30.14 -7.92 7.34
N ASP A 22 30.48 -6.75 7.88
CA ASP A 22 29.54 -5.69 8.27
C ASP A 22 29.53 -4.49 7.31
N GLY A 23 30.20 -4.62 6.15
CA GLY A 23 30.15 -3.60 5.10
C GLY A 23 28.73 -3.42 4.56
N TRP A 24 28.43 -2.26 3.99
CA TRP A 24 27.12 -1.99 3.39
C TRP A 24 27.24 -1.76 1.89
N ASN A 25 26.16 -2.03 1.17
CA ASN A 25 25.97 -1.66 -0.22
C ASN A 25 24.78 -0.70 -0.32
N VAL A 26 24.83 0.24 -1.27
CA VAL A 26 23.61 0.95 -1.66
C VAL A 26 22.61 -0.09 -2.16
N ALA A 27 21.36 0.02 -1.73
CA ALA A 27 20.32 -0.92 -2.12
C ALA A 27 20.16 -0.98 -3.64
N GLN A 28 19.84 -2.16 -4.15
CA GLN A 28 19.61 -2.37 -5.55
C GLN A 28 18.34 -1.66 -6.03
N ARG A 29 18.38 -1.13 -7.24
CA ARG A 29 17.19 -0.58 -7.90
C ARG A 29 16.27 -1.73 -8.34
N PRO A 30 14.97 -1.69 -7.99
CA PRO A 30 13.99 -2.63 -8.53
C PRO A 30 13.85 -2.55 -10.07
N PRO A 31 13.52 -3.66 -10.76
CA PRO A 31 13.21 -3.68 -12.19
C PRO A 31 12.09 -2.71 -12.54
N ASN A 32 12.21 -2.02 -13.67
CA ASN A 32 11.21 -1.07 -14.18
C ASN A 32 10.25 -1.68 -15.21
N ASP A 33 10.57 -2.85 -15.76
CA ASP A 33 9.66 -3.59 -16.65
C ASP A 33 8.82 -4.62 -15.87
N THR A 34 7.78 -5.13 -16.54
CA THR A 34 6.90 -6.20 -16.02
C THR A 34 7.30 -7.59 -16.53
N GLY A 35 8.49 -7.77 -17.09
CA GLY A 35 8.96 -9.07 -17.62
C GLY A 35 8.31 -9.55 -18.93
N ARG A 36 7.64 -8.66 -19.69
CA ARG A 36 6.99 -9.00 -20.98
C ARG A 36 8.00 -9.26 -22.11
N ASP A 37 9.17 -8.64 -22.04
CA ASP A 37 10.22 -8.82 -23.05
C ASP A 37 11.12 -10.01 -22.68
N THR A 38 10.82 -11.17 -23.25
CA THR A 38 11.66 -12.39 -23.12
C THR A 38 13.02 -12.26 -23.81
N SER A 39 13.29 -11.17 -24.54
CA SER A 39 14.64 -10.84 -25.04
C SER A 39 15.53 -10.25 -23.92
N SER A 40 14.93 -9.76 -22.85
CA SER A 40 15.63 -9.42 -21.60
C SER A 40 15.64 -10.63 -20.66
N THR A 41 16.44 -11.65 -20.99
CA THR A 41 16.89 -12.68 -20.03
C THR A 41 17.80 -12.13 -18.93
N THR A 42 17.66 -10.85 -18.58
CA THR A 42 18.38 -10.25 -17.47
C THR A 42 17.42 -10.05 -16.31
N THR A 43 17.52 -10.94 -15.33
CA THR A 43 17.20 -10.74 -13.91
C THR A 43 18.04 -9.60 -13.31
N ALA A 44 18.32 -8.54 -14.08
CA ALA A 44 19.25 -7.48 -13.72
C ALA A 44 18.50 -6.40 -12.94
N SER A 45 18.45 -6.59 -11.63
CA SER A 45 18.60 -5.47 -10.70
C SER A 45 19.88 -4.70 -11.12
N ALA A 46 19.70 -3.65 -11.92
CA ALA A 46 20.73 -3.07 -12.79
C ALA A 46 21.59 -1.96 -12.14
N GLY A 47 21.84 -2.06 -10.84
CA GLY A 47 22.71 -1.15 -10.12
C GLY A 47 22.04 -0.47 -8.92
N PRO A 48 22.74 0.47 -8.28
CA PRO A 48 22.28 1.10 -7.06
C PRO A 48 21.06 1.97 -7.32
N ILE A 49 20.09 1.94 -6.41
CA ILE A 49 18.96 2.87 -6.47
C ILE A 49 19.45 4.32 -6.39
N ALA A 50 18.81 5.18 -7.18
CA ALA A 50 19.03 6.61 -7.13
C ALA A 50 18.47 7.17 -5.80
N PRO A 51 19.07 8.22 -5.25
CA PRO A 51 18.52 8.85 -4.06
C PRO A 51 17.23 9.63 -4.38
N ASN A 52 16.32 9.74 -3.40
CA ASN A 52 15.02 10.40 -3.53
C ASN A 52 15.02 11.74 -2.78
N TYR A 53 14.56 12.81 -3.42
CA TYR A 53 14.26 14.07 -2.72
C TYR A 53 12.91 13.97 -2.03
N LEU A 54 12.85 14.33 -0.75
CA LEU A 54 11.66 14.22 0.08
C LEU A 54 11.52 15.47 0.94
N GLN A 55 10.29 15.96 1.10
CA GLN A 55 9.93 16.84 2.20
C GLN A 55 9.39 15.94 3.32
N MET A 56 10.10 15.82 4.43
CA MET A 56 9.69 14.94 5.52
C MET A 56 10.25 15.39 6.88
N ARG A 57 9.60 14.94 7.95
CA ARG A 57 10.15 15.05 9.30
C ARG A 57 11.16 13.94 9.56
N LEU A 58 12.40 14.31 9.88
CA LEU A 58 13.41 13.34 10.28
C LEU A 58 13.11 12.78 11.68
N PRO A 59 13.44 11.50 11.95
CA PRO A 59 13.29 10.93 13.29
C PRO A 59 14.01 11.77 14.36
N GLY A 60 13.29 12.18 15.40
CA GLY A 60 13.80 13.03 16.48
C GLY A 60 13.66 14.54 16.22
N GLU A 61 13.40 14.95 14.99
CA GLU A 61 13.19 16.36 14.65
C GLU A 61 11.73 16.79 14.83
N ARG A 62 11.53 18.09 15.03
CA ARG A 62 10.19 18.69 15.27
C ARG A 62 9.56 19.30 14.02
N THR A 63 10.35 19.56 12.99
CA THR A 63 9.94 20.25 11.77
C THR A 63 10.26 19.40 10.55
N ASP A 64 9.55 19.67 9.46
CA ASP A 64 9.78 18.99 8.20
C ASP A 64 10.94 19.64 7.47
N GLU A 65 11.76 18.84 6.80
CA GLU A 65 12.97 19.27 6.10
C GLU A 65 13.00 18.72 4.68
N PHE A 66 13.67 19.45 3.77
CA PHE A 66 13.95 18.96 2.44
C PHE A 66 15.23 18.11 2.45
N VAL A 67 15.11 16.82 2.18
CA VAL A 67 16.22 15.86 2.31
C VAL A 67 16.40 15.01 1.06
N LEU A 68 17.62 14.56 0.84
CA LEU A 68 17.96 13.57 -0.17
C LEU A 68 18.23 12.23 0.51
N LEU A 69 17.35 11.25 0.35
CA LEU A 69 17.39 9.96 1.02
C LEU A 69 18.01 8.87 0.14
N ARG A 70 18.85 8.00 0.73
CA ARG A 70 19.41 6.82 0.07
C ARG A 70 19.45 5.59 0.98
N PRO A 71 18.87 4.45 0.56
CA PRO A 71 18.87 3.21 1.36
C PRO A 71 20.14 2.37 1.18
N PHE A 72 20.47 1.60 2.21
CA PHE A 72 21.56 0.64 2.25
C PHE A 72 21.06 -0.75 2.66
N VAL A 73 21.63 -1.77 2.03
CA VAL A 73 21.49 -3.18 2.41
C VAL A 73 22.85 -3.69 2.87
N PRO A 74 22.91 -4.76 3.67
CA PRO A 74 24.20 -5.31 4.06
C PRO A 74 24.97 -5.79 2.82
N HIS A 75 26.29 -5.74 2.90
CA HIS A 75 27.14 -6.22 1.83
C HIS A 75 26.89 -7.72 1.61
N SER A 76 26.75 -8.10 0.34
CA SER A 76 26.81 -9.47 -0.10
C SER A 76 28.02 -9.61 -1.00
N GLY A 77 29.01 -10.37 -0.56
CA GLY A 77 30.21 -10.64 -1.36
C GLY A 77 29.86 -11.30 -2.70
N SER A 78 30.78 -11.22 -3.66
CA SER A 78 30.58 -11.74 -5.03
C SER A 78 30.31 -13.26 -5.10
N SER A 79 30.56 -14.00 -4.02
CA SER A 79 30.30 -15.44 -3.93
C SER A 79 28.89 -15.77 -3.41
N SER A 80 28.08 -14.79 -3.01
CA SER A 80 26.71 -15.03 -2.55
C SER A 80 25.79 -15.22 -3.75
N SER A 81 25.18 -16.40 -3.87
CA SER A 81 24.15 -16.69 -4.88
C SER A 81 22.84 -15.93 -4.62
N SER A 82 22.67 -15.35 -3.43
CA SER A 82 21.52 -14.54 -3.05
C SER A 82 22.00 -13.22 -2.42
N PRO A 83 21.83 -12.07 -3.09
CA PRO A 83 22.14 -10.79 -2.47
C PRO A 83 21.22 -10.56 -1.27
N LYS A 84 21.74 -9.95 -0.20
CA LYS A 84 20.90 -9.54 0.93
C LYS A 84 19.98 -8.41 0.47
N LYS A 85 18.69 -8.56 0.74
CA LYS A 85 17.64 -7.64 0.24
C LYS A 85 16.94 -6.86 1.36
N GLN A 86 17.25 -7.15 2.62
CA GLN A 86 16.70 -6.48 3.79
C GLN A 86 17.38 -5.12 3.98
N LEU A 87 16.59 -4.13 4.35
CA LEU A 87 17.11 -2.79 4.64
C LEU A 87 18.00 -2.88 5.89
N ASN A 88 19.15 -2.22 5.85
CA ASN A 88 20.01 -2.09 7.01
C ASN A 88 19.98 -0.67 7.58
N ALA A 89 20.01 0.31 6.68
CA ALA A 89 20.02 1.71 7.06
C ALA A 89 19.54 2.56 5.89
N PHE A 90 19.27 3.84 6.15
CA PHE A 90 19.23 4.86 5.14
C PHE A 90 20.05 6.07 5.58
N MET A 91 20.62 6.78 4.60
CA MET A 91 21.28 8.07 4.83
C MET A 91 20.41 9.16 4.23
N VAL A 92 20.33 10.28 4.92
CA VAL A 92 19.77 11.53 4.42
C VAL A 92 20.86 12.57 4.29
N ALA A 93 20.85 13.33 3.20
CA ALA A 93 21.56 14.60 3.10
C ALA A 93 20.54 15.72 3.30
N ARG A 94 20.76 16.57 4.30
CA ARG A 94 19.89 17.71 4.62
C ARG A 94 20.14 18.84 3.63
N ASN A 95 19.08 19.45 3.10
CA ASN A 95 19.16 20.53 2.10
C ASN A 95 18.62 21.87 2.61
N ASP A 96 18.12 21.92 3.84
CA ASP A 96 17.66 23.17 4.44
C ASP A 96 18.85 24.06 4.81
N PRO A 97 18.77 25.40 4.66
CA PRO A 97 19.94 26.29 4.78
C PRO A 97 20.71 26.18 6.11
N ALA A 98 20.03 25.93 7.22
CA ALA A 98 20.67 25.83 8.53
C ALA A 98 21.58 24.60 8.66
N GLU A 99 21.28 23.54 7.92
CA GLU A 99 21.85 22.20 8.10
C GLU A 99 22.37 21.62 6.78
N TYR A 100 22.56 22.50 5.79
CA TYR A 100 22.83 22.16 4.40
C TYR A 100 24.09 21.30 4.27
N GLY A 101 23.96 20.17 3.58
CA GLY A 101 25.06 19.25 3.28
C GLY A 101 25.42 18.31 4.43
N GLN A 102 24.73 18.38 5.58
CA GLN A 102 24.91 17.40 6.64
C GLN A 102 24.37 16.03 6.24
N LEU A 103 25.14 14.99 6.52
CA LEU A 103 24.76 13.60 6.29
C LEU A 103 24.38 12.95 7.63
N VAL A 104 23.19 12.39 7.70
CA VAL A 104 22.69 11.65 8.87
C VAL A 104 22.33 10.24 8.45
N VAL A 105 22.70 9.25 9.25
CA VAL A 105 22.45 7.83 8.99
C VAL A 105 21.51 7.30 10.05
N TYR A 106 20.45 6.62 9.59
CA TYR A 106 19.48 5.93 10.43
C TYR A 106 19.59 4.43 10.18
N SER A 107 19.90 3.67 11.22
CA SER A 107 20.03 2.21 11.15
C SER A 107 18.76 1.52 11.62
N MET A 108 18.41 0.41 10.98
CA MET A 108 17.29 -0.43 11.38
C MET A 108 17.72 -1.28 12.57
N THR A 109 17.17 -0.98 13.74
CA THR A 109 17.52 -1.67 15.00
C THR A 109 16.25 -2.10 15.74
N GLU A 110 16.38 -3.13 16.57
CA GLU A 110 15.35 -3.60 17.48
C GLU A 110 15.92 -3.72 18.90
N HIS A 111 15.06 -3.52 19.89
CA HIS A 111 15.43 -3.60 21.30
C HIS A 111 14.99 -4.92 21.92
N GLY A 112 15.94 -5.65 22.49
CA GLY A 112 15.71 -6.89 23.21
C GLY A 112 15.10 -6.67 24.61
N PRO A 113 14.46 -7.70 25.21
CA PRO A 113 13.92 -7.63 26.56
C PRO A 113 14.98 -7.37 27.64
N ASP A 114 16.24 -7.68 27.34
CA ASP A 114 17.41 -7.47 28.19
C ASP A 114 18.03 -6.07 28.02
N GLY A 115 17.42 -5.20 27.21
CA GLY A 115 17.93 -3.86 26.89
C GLY A 115 19.04 -3.87 25.84
N SER A 116 19.35 -5.00 25.22
CA SER A 116 20.27 -5.05 24.08
C SER A 116 19.64 -4.40 22.84
N THR A 117 20.47 -3.83 21.98
CA THR A 117 20.05 -3.30 20.68
C THR A 117 20.77 -4.10 19.60
N GLN A 118 20.01 -4.72 18.70
CA GLN A 118 20.56 -5.47 17.59
C GLN A 118 20.00 -4.99 16.26
N ARG A 119 20.62 -5.41 15.16
CA ARG A 119 20.17 -5.08 13.82
C ARG A 119 18.81 -5.73 13.56
N ASN A 120 17.82 -4.92 13.16
CA ASN A 120 16.55 -5.46 12.68
C ASN A 120 16.74 -6.01 11.26
N SER A 121 16.58 -7.32 11.11
CA SER A 121 16.75 -8.03 9.85
C SER A 121 15.44 -8.32 9.12
N GLU A 122 14.32 -7.83 9.64
CA GLU A 122 12.98 -8.08 9.09
C GLU A 122 12.49 -6.94 8.20
N VAL A 123 13.13 -5.76 8.26
CA VAL A 123 12.75 -4.61 7.44
C VAL A 123 13.03 -4.91 5.95
N PRO A 124 12.00 -4.98 5.09
CA PRO A 124 12.22 -5.23 3.67
C PRO A 124 12.99 -4.07 3.05
N GLY A 125 14.01 -4.34 2.24
CA GLY A 125 14.64 -3.32 1.41
C GLY A 125 13.88 -3.11 0.09
N PRO A 126 14.32 -2.16 -0.76
CA PRO A 126 13.61 -1.80 -1.99
C PRO A 126 13.28 -2.97 -2.93
N LEU A 127 14.20 -3.91 -3.10
CA LEU A 127 13.98 -5.07 -3.96
C LEU A 127 12.96 -6.04 -3.36
N SER A 128 13.03 -6.32 -2.05
CA SER A 128 12.04 -7.13 -1.35
C SER A 128 10.66 -6.49 -1.34
N ALA A 129 10.58 -5.18 -1.11
CA ALA A 129 9.32 -4.44 -1.17
C ALA A 129 8.69 -4.53 -2.58
N HIS A 130 9.49 -4.41 -3.64
CA HIS A 130 9.01 -4.62 -4.99
C HIS A 130 8.50 -6.04 -5.23
N GLU A 131 9.23 -7.05 -4.76
CA GLU A 131 8.81 -8.46 -4.86
C GLU A 131 7.47 -8.69 -4.16
N ASN A 132 7.28 -8.14 -2.96
CA ASN A 132 6.01 -8.15 -2.24
C ASN A 132 4.89 -7.51 -3.07
N MET A 133 5.14 -6.33 -3.66
CA MET A 133 4.17 -5.65 -4.52
C MET A 133 3.74 -6.52 -5.71
N VAL A 134 4.68 -7.04 -6.51
CA VAL A 134 4.35 -7.79 -7.74
C VAL A 134 3.79 -9.18 -7.48
N SER A 135 4.08 -9.76 -6.31
CA SER A 135 3.48 -11.02 -5.86
C SER A 135 2.02 -10.88 -5.41
N THR A 136 1.54 -9.65 -5.20
CA THR A 136 0.16 -9.40 -4.77
C THR A 136 -0.81 -9.70 -5.90
N THR A 137 -1.72 -10.66 -5.70
CA THR A 137 -2.68 -11.14 -6.73
C THR A 137 -3.45 -10.00 -7.39
N ARG A 138 -3.96 -9.04 -6.61
CA ARG A 138 -4.70 -7.88 -7.12
C ARG A 138 -3.86 -7.03 -8.08
N LEU A 139 -2.57 -6.85 -7.79
CA LEU A 139 -1.67 -6.12 -8.70
C LEU A 139 -1.40 -6.94 -9.96
N SER A 140 -1.13 -8.24 -9.83
CA SER A 140 -0.87 -9.11 -10.99
C SER A 140 -2.06 -9.13 -11.96
N GLN A 141 -3.29 -9.22 -11.45
CA GLN A 141 -4.52 -9.16 -12.24
C GLN A 141 -4.65 -7.82 -12.96
N ARG A 142 -4.45 -6.71 -12.24
CA ARG A 142 -4.54 -5.36 -12.82
C ARG A 142 -3.48 -5.12 -13.89
N LEU A 143 -2.25 -5.58 -13.66
CA LEU A 143 -1.18 -5.56 -14.66
C LEU A 143 -1.54 -6.42 -15.87
N ALA A 144 -2.15 -7.59 -15.69
CA ALA A 144 -2.60 -8.43 -16.80
C ALA A 144 -3.70 -7.75 -17.64
N GLN A 145 -4.65 -7.06 -17.00
CA GLN A 145 -5.69 -6.27 -17.67
C GLN A 145 -5.10 -5.11 -18.47
N LEU A 146 -4.21 -4.32 -17.87
CA LEU A 146 -3.54 -3.23 -18.58
C LEU A 146 -2.71 -3.74 -19.76
N ASN A 147 -2.14 -4.94 -19.64
CA ASN A 147 -1.39 -5.61 -20.70
C ASN A 147 -2.26 -6.25 -21.80
N SER A 148 -3.52 -6.59 -21.51
CA SER A 148 -4.46 -7.21 -22.46
C SER A 148 -5.31 -6.20 -23.23
N SER A 149 -5.46 -4.98 -22.69
CA SER A 149 -6.33 -3.91 -23.23
C SER A 149 -5.97 -3.43 -24.64
N SER A 150 -4.76 -3.70 -25.12
CA SER A 150 -4.39 -3.55 -26.53
C SER A 150 -3.06 -4.23 -26.72
N GLY A 151 -2.89 -5.03 -27.78
CA GLY A 151 -1.63 -5.69 -28.12
C GLY A 151 -0.45 -4.74 -28.39
N SER A 152 -0.60 -3.43 -28.12
CA SER A 152 0.40 -2.37 -28.22
C SER A 152 0.44 -1.45 -27.00
N SER A 153 0.27 -1.99 -25.78
CA SER A 153 0.45 -1.25 -24.53
C SER A 153 1.66 -1.75 -23.75
N VAL A 154 2.50 -0.83 -23.29
CA VAL A 154 3.71 -1.08 -22.50
C VAL A 154 3.47 -0.58 -21.09
N VAL A 155 3.49 -1.50 -20.13
CA VAL A 155 3.41 -1.18 -18.70
C VAL A 155 4.83 -1.00 -18.16
N THR A 156 5.07 0.10 -17.45
CA THR A 156 6.38 0.42 -16.87
C THR A 156 6.22 0.86 -15.43
N PHE A 157 6.96 0.24 -14.53
CA PHE A 157 7.06 0.72 -13.16
C PHE A 157 7.95 1.95 -13.09
N GLY A 158 7.47 2.99 -12.41
CA GLY A 158 8.25 4.18 -12.11
C GLY A 158 9.31 3.98 -11.04
N ASN A 159 9.95 5.11 -10.70
CA ASN A 159 10.91 5.20 -9.61
C ASN A 159 10.23 4.87 -8.28
N MET A 160 10.93 4.12 -7.43
CA MET A 160 10.45 3.79 -6.09
C MET A 160 10.83 4.91 -5.12
N VAL A 161 9.81 5.46 -4.46
CA VAL A 161 9.96 6.42 -3.38
C VAL A 161 9.95 5.66 -2.05
N ILE A 162 10.85 6.05 -1.14
CA ILE A 162 11.04 5.39 0.16
C ILE A 162 10.79 6.43 1.23
N VAL A 163 9.79 6.22 2.06
CA VAL A 163 9.34 7.17 3.06
C VAL A 163 9.42 6.52 4.44
N PRO A 164 10.37 6.92 5.30
CA PRO A 164 10.36 6.54 6.70
C PRO A 164 9.10 7.08 7.39
N ILE A 165 8.37 6.21 8.08
CA ILE A 165 7.11 6.54 8.77
C ILE A 165 7.10 5.91 10.17
N GLY A 166 7.15 6.74 11.21
CA GLY A 166 7.30 6.25 12.58
C GLY A 166 8.53 5.36 12.73
N GLU A 167 8.34 4.11 13.14
CA GLU A 167 9.39 3.09 13.28
C GLU A 167 9.54 2.17 12.05
N GLY A 168 8.79 2.44 10.97
CA GLY A 168 8.75 1.63 9.76
C GLY A 168 9.17 2.37 8.50
N ILE A 169 9.14 1.66 7.38
CA ILE A 169 9.41 2.20 6.04
C ILE A 169 8.23 1.90 5.13
N MET A 170 7.77 2.93 4.44
CA MET A 170 6.80 2.84 3.36
C MET A 170 7.49 2.95 2.01
N TYR A 171 7.12 2.07 1.09
CA TYR A 171 7.56 2.06 -0.29
C TYR A 171 6.40 2.45 -1.19
N VAL A 172 6.59 3.44 -2.04
CA VAL A 172 5.57 3.91 -3.00
C VAL A 172 6.11 3.74 -4.41
N ARG A 173 5.30 3.16 -5.30
CA ARG A 173 5.68 2.92 -6.68
C ARG A 173 4.54 3.24 -7.66
N PRO A 174 4.70 4.27 -8.51
CA PRO A 174 3.76 4.52 -9.59
C PRO A 174 4.00 3.52 -10.74
N ILE A 175 2.94 3.23 -11.48
CA ILE A 175 2.97 2.37 -12.67
C ILE A 175 2.31 3.13 -13.80
N TYR A 176 3.06 3.25 -14.89
CA TYR A 176 2.68 3.96 -16.09
C TYR A 176 2.32 3.00 -17.20
N VAL A 177 1.46 3.45 -18.10
CA VAL A 177 1.13 2.77 -19.35
C VAL A 177 1.34 3.73 -20.50
N ALA A 178 1.98 3.25 -21.56
CA ALA A 178 2.11 3.93 -22.83
C ALA A 178 1.73 3.00 -23.98
N SER A 179 1.46 3.58 -25.15
CA SER A 179 1.36 2.80 -26.39
C SER A 179 2.75 2.39 -26.89
N GLU A 180 2.88 1.28 -27.61
CA GLU A 180 4.12 0.90 -28.33
C GLU A 180 4.47 1.85 -29.48
N ALA A 181 3.53 2.71 -29.90
CA ALA A 181 3.78 3.71 -30.92
C ALA A 181 4.91 4.67 -30.51
N GLN A 182 5.79 4.97 -31.46
CA GLN A 182 6.90 5.90 -31.23
C GLN A 182 6.35 7.29 -30.86
N GLY A 183 6.83 7.85 -29.74
CA GLY A 183 6.40 9.17 -29.24
C GLY A 183 5.16 9.13 -28.34
N SER A 184 4.70 7.95 -27.90
CA SER A 184 3.62 7.84 -26.94
C SER A 184 3.98 8.43 -25.57
N SER A 185 3.01 9.10 -24.94
CA SER A 185 3.18 9.64 -23.59
C SER A 185 2.82 8.59 -22.53
N GLN A 186 3.61 8.55 -21.47
CA GLN A 186 3.37 7.69 -20.30
C GLN A 186 2.24 8.27 -19.45
N GLN A 187 1.23 7.47 -19.15
CA GLN A 187 0.10 7.85 -18.30
C GLN A 187 0.14 7.06 -17.00
N LEU A 188 0.00 7.74 -15.86
CA LEU A 188 -0.13 7.07 -14.57
C LEU A 188 -1.43 6.26 -14.57
N ARG A 189 -1.34 4.99 -14.18
CA ARG A 189 -2.51 4.12 -14.04
C ARG A 189 -2.63 3.55 -12.64
N ILE A 190 -1.53 3.15 -12.02
CA ILE A 190 -1.56 2.50 -10.71
C ILE A 190 -0.59 3.21 -9.78
N VAL A 191 -0.98 3.40 -8.53
CA VAL A 191 -0.07 3.61 -7.41
C VAL A 191 -0.11 2.39 -6.51
N VAL A 192 1.07 1.84 -6.20
CA VAL A 192 1.22 0.71 -5.29
C VAL A 192 2.04 1.16 -4.10
N VAL A 193 1.53 0.89 -2.90
CA VAL A 193 2.17 1.24 -1.63
C VAL A 193 2.43 -0.04 -0.84
N SER A 194 3.57 -0.14 -0.17
CA SER A 194 3.88 -1.28 0.71
C SER A 194 4.49 -0.84 2.03
N VAL A 195 4.04 -1.46 3.11
CA VAL A 195 4.60 -1.33 4.47
C VAL A 195 4.72 -2.73 5.05
N GLY A 196 5.95 -3.19 5.30
CA GLY A 196 6.21 -4.57 5.71
C GLY A 196 5.72 -5.58 4.66
N SER A 197 4.81 -6.46 5.07
CA SER A 197 4.16 -7.46 4.20
C SER A 197 2.86 -6.98 3.55
N ARG A 198 2.33 -5.81 3.96
CA ARG A 198 1.05 -5.29 3.47
C ARG A 198 1.28 -4.47 2.21
N VAL A 199 0.34 -4.59 1.27
CA VAL A 199 0.37 -3.89 -0.03
C VAL A 199 -0.99 -3.27 -0.29
N GLY A 200 -1.01 -1.96 -0.56
CA GLY A 200 -2.18 -1.21 -1.00
C GLY A 200 -2.04 -0.82 -2.47
N ILE A 201 -3.16 -0.84 -3.20
CA ILE A 201 -3.19 -0.58 -4.63
C ILE A 201 -4.38 0.34 -4.92
N GLY A 202 -4.13 1.40 -5.68
CA GLY A 202 -5.15 2.37 -6.11
C GLY A 202 -4.75 3.04 -7.42
N ASP A 203 -5.65 3.85 -7.97
CA ASP A 203 -5.40 4.64 -9.18
C ASP A 203 -4.70 5.96 -8.83
N THR A 204 -4.92 6.41 -7.59
CA THR A 204 -4.26 7.55 -6.94
C THR A 204 -3.45 7.11 -5.72
N TYR A 205 -2.61 8.00 -5.19
CA TYR A 205 -1.90 7.71 -3.94
C TYR A 205 -2.85 7.63 -2.75
N ALA A 206 -3.87 8.49 -2.70
CA ALA A 206 -4.95 8.45 -1.71
C ALA A 206 -5.65 7.07 -1.68
N GLU A 207 -6.08 6.56 -2.83
CA GLU A 207 -6.74 5.25 -2.92
C GLU A 207 -5.81 4.10 -2.50
N ALA A 208 -4.53 4.16 -2.88
CA ALA A 208 -3.57 3.13 -2.50
C ALA A 208 -3.32 3.12 -0.98
N LEU A 209 -3.32 4.30 -0.34
CA LEU A 209 -3.24 4.45 1.10
C LEU A 209 -4.51 3.99 1.82
N ALA A 210 -5.69 4.35 1.31
CA ALA A 210 -6.97 3.89 1.85
C ALA A 210 -7.08 2.35 1.76
N SER A 211 -6.64 1.76 0.64
CA SER A 211 -6.55 0.31 0.48
C SER A 211 -5.58 -0.34 1.48
N LEU A 212 -4.53 0.36 1.90
CA LEU A 212 -3.54 -0.15 2.87
C LEU A 212 -3.98 0.06 4.32
N PHE A 213 -4.71 1.14 4.60
CA PHE A 213 -5.13 1.54 5.94
C PHE A 213 -6.64 1.87 5.95
N PRO A 214 -7.51 0.86 5.84
CA PRO A 214 -8.95 1.09 5.64
C PRO A 214 -9.63 1.81 6.81
N SER A 215 -9.04 1.74 8.01
CA SER A 215 -9.55 2.42 9.21
C SER A 215 -8.89 3.79 9.47
N ALA A 216 -7.93 4.21 8.65
CA ALA A 216 -7.25 5.48 8.82
C ALA A 216 -7.90 6.56 7.94
N GLN A 217 -8.20 7.72 8.54
CA GLN A 217 -8.56 8.91 7.78
C GLN A 217 -7.26 9.55 7.29
N ILE A 218 -6.98 9.41 5.99
CA ILE A 218 -5.74 9.91 5.38
C ILE A 218 -6.12 10.93 4.31
N THR A 219 -5.78 12.19 4.55
CA THR A 219 -5.89 13.26 3.55
C THR A 219 -4.58 13.35 2.77
N THR A 220 -4.64 13.39 1.44
CA THR A 220 -3.46 13.64 0.60
C THR A 220 -3.60 14.99 -0.11
N ALA A 221 -2.47 15.59 -0.51
CA ALA A 221 -2.48 16.84 -1.27
C ALA A 221 -2.93 16.68 -2.73
N GLU A 222 -3.31 15.47 -3.15
CA GLU A 222 -3.99 15.23 -4.45
C GLU A 222 -5.39 15.86 -4.43
N GLU A 223 -5.99 15.92 -3.24
CA GLU A 223 -7.19 16.69 -2.94
C GLU A 223 -6.75 18.15 -2.71
N GLY A 224 -7.03 19.04 -3.66
CA GLY A 224 -6.69 20.46 -3.53
C GLY A 224 -7.40 21.11 -2.33
N PRO A 225 -7.01 22.35 -1.92
CA PRO A 225 -7.75 23.09 -0.92
C PRO A 225 -9.13 23.47 -1.50
N GLY A 226 -10.10 22.58 -1.33
CA GLY A 226 -11.40 22.63 -2.00
C GLY A 226 -12.22 21.35 -1.88
N ASP A 227 -11.59 20.16 -1.71
CA ASP A 227 -12.33 18.92 -1.44
C ASP A 227 -12.53 18.72 0.07
N THR A 228 -13.40 19.55 0.63
CA THR A 228 -14.37 19.01 1.60
C THR A 228 -15.14 17.93 0.85
N PRO A 229 -15.48 16.77 1.43
CA PRO A 229 -16.43 15.86 0.82
C PRO A 229 -17.62 16.68 0.35
N ILE A 230 -17.85 16.71 -0.96
CA ILE A 230 -19.10 17.19 -1.51
C ILE A 230 -20.12 16.17 -0.96
N GLU A 231 -20.78 16.52 0.15
CA GLU A 231 -22.20 16.20 0.28
C GLU A 231 -22.81 16.75 -0.99
N ASP A 232 -23.05 15.87 -1.96
CA ASP A 232 -23.84 16.22 -3.13
C ASP A 232 -25.27 16.44 -2.63
N PRO A 233 -25.77 17.69 -2.57
CA PRO A 233 -27.13 17.96 -2.21
C PRO A 233 -27.94 17.76 -3.49
N GLY A 234 -28.21 16.49 -3.79
CA GLY A 234 -29.22 16.03 -4.72
C GLY A 234 -29.18 16.62 -6.13
N ASP A 235 -28.74 15.82 -7.08
CA ASP A 235 -29.51 15.63 -8.29
C ASP A 235 -29.79 14.13 -8.46
N GLY A 236 -31.08 13.80 -8.50
CA GLY A 236 -31.55 12.44 -8.67
C GLY A 236 -31.17 11.90 -10.04
N GLU A 237 -30.16 11.06 -10.10
CA GLU A 237 -29.98 10.14 -11.21
C GLU A 237 -30.35 8.74 -10.73
N VAL A 238 -31.52 8.31 -11.22
CA VAL A 238 -31.97 6.92 -11.24
C VAL A 238 -30.86 6.07 -11.86
N VAL A 239 -30.02 5.47 -11.01
CA VAL A 239 -29.14 4.38 -11.42
C VAL A 239 -30.02 3.20 -11.80
N ASP A 240 -30.13 3.01 -13.11
CA ASP A 240 -30.83 1.88 -13.72
C ASP A 240 -30.28 0.58 -13.11
N GLU A 241 -31.18 -0.29 -12.67
CA GLU A 241 -30.95 -1.42 -11.76
C GLU A 241 -30.10 -2.56 -12.39
N LEU A 242 -29.47 -2.32 -13.55
CA LEU A 242 -28.96 -3.33 -14.47
C LEU A 242 -27.45 -3.55 -14.47
N ASP A 243 -26.64 -2.79 -13.70
CA ASP A 243 -25.16 -2.92 -13.74
C ASP A 243 -24.48 -3.02 -12.35
N ARG A 244 -25.22 -3.38 -11.30
CA ARG A 244 -24.65 -3.63 -9.97
C ARG A 244 -24.02 -5.01 -9.87
N THR A 245 -22.78 -5.10 -9.38
CA THR A 245 -22.10 -6.38 -9.15
C THR A 245 -22.45 -6.97 -7.78
N ALA A 246 -22.21 -8.28 -7.61
CA ALA A 246 -22.39 -8.94 -6.31
C ALA A 246 -21.51 -8.34 -5.21
N GLU A 247 -20.32 -7.84 -5.57
CA GLU A 247 -19.40 -7.18 -4.64
C GLU A 247 -19.97 -5.85 -4.14
N ASP A 248 -20.62 -5.08 -5.01
CA ASP A 248 -21.29 -3.82 -4.64
C ASP A 248 -22.43 -4.07 -3.64
N TYR A 249 -23.24 -5.10 -3.90
CA TYR A 249 -24.30 -5.51 -2.98
C TYR A 249 -23.78 -5.95 -1.62
N LEU A 250 -22.63 -6.65 -1.56
CA LEU A 250 -22.01 -7.07 -0.31
C LEU A 250 -21.41 -5.90 0.48
N ILE A 251 -20.79 -4.94 -0.20
CA ILE A 251 -20.24 -3.73 0.45
C ILE A 251 -21.38 -2.91 1.07
N ASP A 252 -22.49 -2.72 0.35
CA ASP A 252 -23.65 -2.02 0.89
C ASP A 252 -24.29 -2.79 2.06
N ALA A 253 -24.36 -4.13 1.98
CA ALA A 253 -24.88 -4.94 3.08
C ALA A 253 -24.04 -4.80 4.35
N LEU A 254 -22.70 -4.83 4.23
CA LEU A 254 -21.79 -4.65 5.36
C LEU A 254 -21.97 -3.28 6.02
N ARG A 255 -22.13 -2.21 5.24
CA ARG A 255 -22.41 -0.87 5.77
C ARG A 255 -23.69 -0.83 6.59
N ARG A 256 -24.74 -1.54 6.14
CA ARG A 256 -26.02 -1.62 6.85
C ARG A 256 -25.95 -2.47 8.12
N TYR A 257 -25.10 -3.49 8.16
CA TYR A 257 -24.82 -4.21 9.39
C TYR A 257 -24.04 -3.35 10.39
N ASP A 258 -23.07 -2.57 9.96
CA ASP A 258 -22.33 -1.66 10.84
C ASP A 258 -23.27 -0.59 11.44
N GLU A 259 -24.19 -0.04 10.62
CA GLU A 259 -25.23 0.89 11.08
C GLU A 259 -26.17 0.24 12.10
N ALA A 260 -26.61 -1.00 11.85
CA ALA A 260 -27.44 -1.76 12.77
C ALA A 260 -26.71 -2.02 14.12
N ASP A 261 -25.42 -2.36 14.07
CA ASP A 261 -24.58 -2.57 15.25
C ASP A 261 -24.43 -1.28 16.08
N ASP A 262 -24.28 -0.14 15.42
CA ASP A 262 -24.20 1.17 16.08
C ASP A 262 -25.54 1.59 16.70
N LEU A 263 -26.67 1.30 16.04
CA LEU A 263 -28.01 1.51 16.58
C LEU A 263 -28.25 0.64 17.83
N LEU A 264 -27.77 -0.60 17.85
CA LEU A 264 -27.81 -1.46 19.05
C LEU A 264 -26.95 -0.93 20.19
N ARG A 265 -25.73 -0.46 19.90
CA ARG A 265 -24.79 0.02 20.92
C ARG A 265 -25.20 1.37 21.51
N ASN A 266 -25.70 2.28 20.69
CA ASN A 266 -25.88 3.68 21.06
C ASN A 266 -27.35 4.13 21.15
N GLY A 267 -28.27 3.46 20.45
CA GLY A 267 -29.66 3.90 20.29
C GLY A 267 -30.65 3.39 21.34
N GLY A 268 -30.29 2.35 22.09
CA GLY A 268 -31.15 1.75 23.13
C GLY A 268 -32.50 1.26 22.60
N VAL A 269 -33.50 1.10 23.48
CA VAL A 269 -34.83 0.53 23.15
C VAL A 269 -35.60 1.37 22.12
N THR A 270 -35.28 2.65 21.99
CA THR A 270 -35.92 3.60 21.06
C THR A 270 -35.46 3.46 19.61
N ALA A 271 -34.31 2.83 19.36
CA ALA A 271 -33.76 2.61 18.02
C ALA A 271 -34.09 1.23 17.45
N LEU A 272 -34.96 0.46 18.11
CA LEU A 272 -35.25 -0.92 17.74
C LEU A 272 -35.92 -1.05 16.36
N SER A 273 -36.78 -0.10 15.98
CA SER A 273 -37.39 -0.06 14.64
C SER A 273 -36.36 0.18 13.55
N ASP A 274 -35.44 1.11 13.81
CA ASP A 274 -34.43 1.56 12.84
C ASP A 274 -33.35 0.47 12.68
N TYR A 275 -33.02 -0.21 13.78
CA TYR A 275 -32.21 -1.42 13.76
C TYR A 275 -32.83 -2.53 12.91
N GLN A 276 -34.12 -2.84 13.15
CA GLN A 276 -34.83 -3.88 12.39
C GLN A 276 -34.88 -3.56 10.90
N GLN A 277 -35.06 -2.28 10.57
CA GLN A 277 -35.03 -1.82 9.20
C GLN A 277 -33.63 -1.96 8.57
N ALA A 278 -32.57 -1.51 9.25
CA ALA A 278 -31.19 -1.62 8.77
C ALA A 278 -30.78 -3.09 8.52
N VAL A 279 -31.15 -4.00 9.42
CA VAL A 279 -30.91 -5.44 9.25
C VAL A 279 -31.69 -6.00 8.06
N SER A 280 -32.98 -5.68 7.92
CA SER A 280 -33.78 -6.16 6.79
C SER A 280 -33.24 -5.69 5.45
N GLU A 281 -32.74 -4.45 5.38
CA GLU A 281 -32.15 -3.92 4.16
C GLU A 281 -30.78 -4.56 3.86
N ALA A 282 -30.00 -4.89 4.90
CA ALA A 282 -28.75 -5.64 4.75
C ALA A 282 -29.00 -7.06 4.21
N GLU A 283 -30.00 -7.77 4.73
CA GLU A 283 -30.38 -9.11 4.26
C GLU A 283 -30.84 -9.10 2.80
N GLU A 284 -31.60 -8.09 2.40
CA GLU A 284 -32.04 -7.91 1.01
C GLU A 284 -30.85 -7.71 0.06
N LEU A 285 -29.86 -6.93 0.48
CA LEU A 285 -28.64 -6.70 -0.29
C LEU A 285 -27.79 -7.98 -0.40
N VAL A 286 -27.67 -8.77 0.67
CA VAL A 286 -27.01 -10.09 0.62
C VAL A 286 -27.74 -11.03 -0.33
N ARG A 287 -29.08 -10.99 -0.34
CA ARG A 287 -29.89 -11.81 -1.26
C ARG A 287 -29.63 -11.42 -2.72
N ARG A 288 -29.62 -10.12 -3.03
CA ARG A 288 -29.28 -9.61 -4.38
C ARG A 288 -27.86 -9.97 -4.78
N ALA A 289 -26.90 -9.96 -3.84
CA ALA A 289 -25.55 -10.45 -4.09
C ALA A 289 -25.52 -11.95 -4.43
N ALA A 290 -26.29 -12.77 -3.70
CA ALA A 290 -26.39 -14.20 -3.96
C ALA A 290 -27.02 -14.49 -5.33
N GLU A 291 -28.08 -13.77 -5.69
CA GLU A 291 -28.73 -13.87 -7.00
C GLU A 291 -27.78 -13.46 -8.14
N ALA A 292 -27.00 -12.39 -7.97
CA ALA A 292 -25.97 -11.95 -8.91
C ALA A 292 -24.83 -12.97 -9.06
N LEU A 293 -24.57 -13.79 -8.04
CA LEU A 293 -23.61 -14.90 -8.07
C LEU A 293 -24.21 -16.23 -8.56
N GLY A 294 -25.50 -16.27 -8.87
CA GLY A 294 -26.21 -17.50 -9.26
C GLY A 294 -26.37 -18.51 -8.11
N ALA A 295 -26.25 -18.08 -6.86
CA ALA A 295 -26.48 -18.89 -5.68
C ALA A 295 -27.95 -18.79 -5.23
N VAL A 296 -28.60 -19.93 -5.00
CA VAL A 296 -29.95 -19.97 -4.42
C VAL A 296 -29.83 -19.80 -2.90
N PRO A 297 -30.39 -18.74 -2.28
CA PRO A 297 -30.37 -18.57 -0.84
C PRO A 297 -31.23 -19.64 -0.13
N PRO A 298 -30.91 -20.03 1.11
CA PRO A 298 -31.83 -20.82 1.92
C PRO A 298 -33.08 -20.00 2.27
N ASP A 299 -34.26 -20.62 2.14
CA ASP A 299 -35.54 -20.00 2.53
C ASP A 299 -35.50 -19.47 3.97
N ALA A 300 -36.01 -18.25 4.16
CA ALA A 300 -36.17 -17.66 5.48
C ALA A 300 -37.08 -18.55 6.36
N PRO A 301 -36.78 -18.73 7.66
CA PRO A 301 -37.69 -19.41 8.55
C PRO A 301 -38.99 -18.61 8.64
N ALA A 302 -40.10 -19.26 8.30
CA ALA A 302 -41.43 -18.68 8.46
C ALA A 302 -41.61 -18.25 9.91
N ASN A 303 -41.86 -16.96 10.10
CA ASN A 303 -42.24 -16.40 11.39
C ASN A 303 -43.64 -16.95 11.70
N ASP A 304 -43.71 -18.06 12.44
CA ASP A 304 -44.95 -18.57 13.02
C ASP A 304 -45.37 -17.62 14.14
N ALA A 305 -45.97 -16.50 13.71
CA ALA A 305 -46.78 -15.67 14.57
C ALA A 305 -48.02 -16.50 14.92
N GLY A 306 -47.88 -17.30 15.98
CA GLY A 306 -48.98 -17.97 16.64
C GLY A 306 -50.06 -16.95 16.99
N ALA A 307 -51.13 -16.97 16.19
CA ALA A 307 -52.36 -16.27 16.46
C ALA A 307 -52.92 -16.76 17.81
N ASN A 308 -52.85 -15.91 18.82
CA ASN A 308 -53.65 -16.06 20.03
C ASN A 308 -54.88 -15.17 19.89
N ASP A 309 -55.86 -15.65 19.13
CA ASP A 309 -57.23 -15.16 19.20
C ASP A 309 -58.02 -16.06 20.15
N GLY A 310 -58.62 -15.43 21.16
CA GLY A 310 -59.23 -16.08 22.31
C GLY A 310 -60.47 -16.91 22.02
N GLU A 311 -60.67 -17.91 22.87
CA GLU A 311 -61.96 -18.57 23.05
C GLU A 311 -62.50 -18.22 24.44
N SER A 312 -63.62 -17.53 24.41
CA SER A 312 -64.53 -17.31 25.53
C SER A 312 -65.26 -18.60 25.90
N ASP A 313 -65.16 -19.01 27.18
CA ASP A 313 -66.30 -19.39 28.04
C ASP A 313 -65.88 -19.29 29.52
#